data_AF-X1FXM9-F1
#
_entry.id   AF-X1FXM9-F1
#
_cell.length_a   1.000
_cell.length_b   1.000
_cell.length_c   1.000
_cell.angle_alpha   90.00
_cell.angle_beta   90.00
_cell.angle_gamma   90.00
#
_symmetry.space_group_name_H-M   'P 1'
#
loop_
_entity.id
_entity.type
_entity.pdbx_description
1 polymer ?
#
loop_
_entity_poly.entity_id
_entity_poly.type
_entity_poly.pdbx_seq_one_letter_code
_entity_poly.pdbx_strand_id
1 'polypeptide(L)'
;MKILYPDEKLLYLTKPASDIYYDEIALMMSTKVERIIASQIKEVLAEQGIFNPVDEHIKLKVNFPPLNFKLEKLPHLLVISPRDRIESMREIALQQNLSLEEMESIEARVDKLCVSSLVVG
;
A
#
# COMPACT_ATOMS: atom_id res chain seq x y z
N MET A 1 -11.07 -13.54 22.60
CA MET A 1 -12.22 -13.75 21.72
C MET A 1 -12.33 -12.50 20.83
N LYS A 2 -11.89 -12.56 19.57
CA LYS A 2 -11.87 -11.41 18.67
C LYS A 2 -13.14 -11.45 17.84
N ILE A 3 -13.95 -10.39 17.90
CA ILE A 3 -15.13 -10.24 17.06
C ILE A 3 -14.61 -9.76 15.70
N LEU A 4 -14.60 -10.66 14.72
CA LEU A 4 -14.38 -10.32 13.31
C LEU A 4 -15.71 -9.79 12.75
N TYR A 5 -15.65 -8.70 12.00
CA TYR A 5 -16.85 -8.13 11.38
C TYR A 5 -17.40 -9.08 10.29
N PRO A 6 -18.72 -9.08 10.02
CA PRO A 6 -19.37 -10.10 9.19
C PRO A 6 -18.77 -10.28 7.79
N ASP A 7 -18.31 -9.18 7.17
CA ASP A 7 -17.79 -9.20 5.79
C ASP A 7 -16.40 -9.85 5.68
N GLU A 8 -15.56 -9.75 6.72
CA GLU A 8 -14.25 -10.42 6.73
C GLU A 8 -14.42 -11.94 6.77
N LYS A 9 -15.46 -12.43 7.45
CA LYS A 9 -15.72 -13.88 7.63
C LYS A 9 -16.00 -14.60 6.31
N LEU A 10 -16.60 -13.92 5.34
CA LEU A 10 -16.90 -14.48 4.01
C LEU A 10 -15.65 -14.63 3.14
N LEU A 11 -14.68 -13.72 3.27
CA LEU A 11 -13.42 -13.77 2.52
C LEU A 11 -12.52 -14.95 2.96
N TYR A 12 -12.63 -15.38 4.22
CA TYR A 12 -11.90 -16.55 4.75
C TYR A 12 -12.49 -17.89 4.32
N LEU A 13 -13.78 -17.94 3.94
CA LEU A 13 -14.47 -19.18 3.61
C LEU A 13 -14.19 -19.69 2.18
N THR A 14 -13.61 -18.86 1.30
CA THR A 14 -13.33 -19.21 -0.11
C THR A 14 -11.84 -19.39 -0.43
N LYS A 15 -10.94 -19.15 0.52
CA LYS A 15 -9.49 -19.32 0.32
C LYS A 15 -9.05 -20.77 0.58
N PRO A 16 -8.08 -21.30 -0.19
CA PRO A 16 -7.51 -22.61 0.11
C PRO A 16 -6.79 -22.58 1.47
N ALA A 17 -6.77 -23.70 2.18
CA ALA A 17 -6.26 -23.79 3.55
C ALA A 17 -4.79 -23.34 3.70
N SER A 18 -3.98 -23.45 2.63
CA SER A 18 -2.61 -22.94 2.58
C SER A 18 -2.55 -21.42 2.74
N ASP A 19 -3.46 -20.70 2.09
CA ASP A 19 -3.41 -19.24 2.01
C ASP A 19 -3.87 -18.60 3.32
N ILE A 20 -4.80 -19.26 4.02
CA ILE A 20 -5.23 -18.87 5.37
C ILE A 20 -4.04 -18.91 6.34
N TYR A 21 -3.22 -19.96 6.28
CA TYR A 21 -2.03 -20.10 7.14
C TYR A 21 -0.97 -19.01 6.86
N TYR A 22 -0.74 -18.67 5.59
CA TYR A 22 0.19 -17.60 5.23
C TYR A 22 -0.30 -16.21 5.64
N ASP A 23 -1.61 -15.94 5.52
CA ASP A 23 -2.21 -14.69 5.98
C ASP A 23 -2.05 -14.51 7.50
N GLU A 24 -2.20 -15.58 8.28
CA GLU A 24 -1.98 -15.55 9.74
C GLU A 24 -0.54 -15.21 10.10
N ILE A 25 0.43 -15.85 9.43
CA ILE A 25 1.86 -15.56 9.63
C ILE A 25 2.17 -14.11 9.25
N ALA A 26 1.67 -13.65 8.10
CA ALA A 26 1.88 -12.28 7.63
C ALA A 26 1.34 -11.26 8.65
N LEU A 27 0.15 -11.51 9.21
CA LEU A 27 -0.44 -10.66 10.23
C LEU A 27 0.38 -10.66 11.52
N MET A 28 0.84 -11.83 11.99
CA MET A 28 1.70 -11.95 13.17
C MET A 28 3.05 -11.21 13.01
N MET A 29 3.59 -11.20 11.78
CA MET A 29 4.88 -10.57 11.49
C MET A 29 4.77 -9.08 11.13
N SER A 30 3.59 -8.61 10.71
CA SER A 30 3.34 -7.24 10.24
C SER A 30 3.94 -6.17 11.16
N THR A 31 3.61 -6.20 12.46
CA THR A 31 4.10 -5.23 13.45
C THR A 31 5.62 -5.27 13.60
N LYS A 32 6.24 -6.45 13.49
CA LYS A 32 7.70 -6.58 13.58
C LYS A 32 8.37 -5.99 12.34
N VAL A 33 7.84 -6.29 11.16
CA VAL A 33 8.33 -5.75 9.88
C VAL A 33 8.20 -4.22 9.87
N GLU A 34 7.04 -3.68 10.24
CA GLU A 34 6.80 -2.24 10.33
C GLU A 34 7.85 -1.53 11.20
N ARG A 35 8.15 -2.09 12.38
CA ARG A 35 9.13 -1.53 13.31
C ARG A 35 10.55 -1.60 12.77
N ILE A 36 10.91 -2.69 12.10
CA ILE A 36 12.25 -2.87 11.51
C ILE A 36 12.45 -1.84 10.40
N ILE A 37 11.52 -1.74 9.46
CA ILE A 37 11.59 -0.77 8.37
C ILE A 37 11.62 0.66 8.91
N ALA A 38 10.80 0.96 9.93
CA ALA A 38 10.84 2.27 10.58
C ALA A 38 12.20 2.57 11.25
N SER A 39 12.89 1.58 11.81
CA SER A 39 14.24 1.77 12.36
C SER A 39 15.24 2.08 11.25
N GLN A 40 15.21 1.28 10.17
CA GLN A 40 16.12 1.44 9.04
C GLN A 40 15.98 2.82 8.38
N ILE A 41 14.75 3.32 8.22
CA ILE A 41 14.54 4.67 7.68
C ILE A 41 15.13 5.73 8.63
N LYS A 42 14.94 5.58 9.95
CA LYS A 42 15.52 6.52 10.93
C LYS A 42 17.04 6.52 10.90
N GLU A 43 17.67 5.36 10.72
CA GLU A 43 19.12 5.23 10.57
C GLU A 43 19.61 6.00 9.33
N VAL A 44 18.98 5.80 8.18
CA VAL A 44 19.33 6.55 6.95
C VAL A 44 19.13 8.05 7.12
N LEU A 45 18.03 8.50 7.74
CA LEU A 45 17.80 9.92 8.01
C LEU A 45 18.92 10.52 8.88
N ALA A 46 19.33 9.80 9.93
CA ALA A 46 20.41 10.22 10.82
C ALA A 46 21.76 10.30 10.08
N GLU A 47 22.06 9.33 9.21
CA GLU A 47 23.25 9.33 8.35
C GLU A 47 23.26 10.52 7.38
N GLN A 48 22.10 10.93 6.86
CA GLN A 48 21.96 12.12 6.02
C GLN A 48 21.93 13.44 6.81
N GLY A 49 22.10 13.40 8.14
CA GLY A 49 22.09 14.59 8.98
C GLY A 49 20.69 15.19 9.20
N ILE A 50 19.63 14.44 8.90
CA ILE A 50 18.25 14.88 9.06
C ILE A 50 17.80 14.56 10.49
N PHE A 51 17.68 15.62 11.29
CA PHE A 51 17.26 15.58 12.68
C PHE A 51 16.24 16.69 12.99
N ASN A 52 15.82 16.79 14.25
CA ASN A 52 14.85 17.80 14.64
C ASN A 52 15.51 19.20 14.50
N PRO A 53 14.85 20.18 13.85
CA PRO A 53 15.40 21.53 13.71
C PRO A 53 15.77 22.20 15.04
N VAL A 54 15.14 21.80 16.14
CA VAL A 54 15.40 22.35 17.49
C VAL A 54 16.72 21.85 18.07
N ASP A 55 17.34 20.81 17.50
CA ASP A 55 18.57 20.19 18.01
C ASP A 55 19.75 21.17 18.07
N GLU A 56 19.77 22.18 17.18
CA GLU A 56 20.73 23.28 17.20
C GLU A 56 20.68 24.10 18.50
N HIS A 57 19.52 24.13 19.16
CA HIS A 57 19.28 24.89 20.39
C HIS A 57 19.40 24.06 21.67
N ILE A 58 19.12 22.74 21.60
CA ILE A 58 19.05 21.86 22.78
C ILE A 58 20.24 20.90 22.94
N LYS A 59 21.20 20.91 21.99
CA LYS A 59 22.39 20.03 21.97
C LYS A 59 22.08 18.54 22.16
N LEU A 60 20.85 18.13 21.86
CA LEU A 60 20.37 16.76 21.90
C LEU A 60 19.97 16.41 20.48
N LYS A 61 20.53 15.35 19.90
CA LYS A 61 20.11 14.88 18.58
C LYS A 61 18.87 14.01 18.72
N VAL A 62 17.73 14.51 18.26
CA VAL A 62 16.46 13.79 18.29
C VAL A 62 16.09 13.40 16.86
N ASN A 63 15.83 12.10 16.65
CA ASN A 63 15.39 11.60 15.35
C ASN A 63 14.12 12.33 14.87
N PHE A 64 14.20 12.88 13.67
CA PHE A 64 13.09 13.59 13.02
C PHE A 64 13.17 13.39 11.51
N PRO A 65 12.03 13.30 10.79
CA PRO A 65 10.66 13.35 11.30
C PRO A 65 10.29 12.17 12.21
N PRO A 66 9.28 12.33 13.09
CA PRO A 66 8.68 11.19 13.78
C PRO A 66 8.11 10.24 12.72
N LEU A 67 8.54 8.99 12.76
CA LEU A 67 8.18 8.00 11.75
C LEU A 67 7.28 6.92 12.34
N ASN A 68 6.12 6.76 11.72
CA ASN A 68 5.18 5.66 11.95
C ASN A 68 4.95 4.96 10.60
N PHE A 69 5.68 3.87 10.36
CA PHE A 69 5.54 3.07 9.14
C PHE A 69 4.41 2.05 9.31
N LYS A 70 3.57 1.90 8.28
CA LYS A 70 2.47 0.95 8.25
C LYS A 70 2.45 0.16 6.96
N LEU A 71 2.23 -1.14 7.08
CA LEU A 71 1.92 -2.00 5.94
C LEU A 71 0.42 -1.86 5.66
N GLU A 72 0.10 -1.35 4.49
CA GLU A 72 -1.27 -1.21 4.03
C GLU A 72 -1.53 -2.17 2.86
N LYS A 73 -2.80 -2.26 2.43
CA LYS A 73 -3.15 -3.01 1.23
C LYS A 73 -2.43 -2.40 0.02
N LEU A 74 -2.26 -3.18 -1.04
CA LEU A 74 -1.71 -2.60 -2.27
C LEU A 74 -2.74 -1.62 -2.87
N PRO A 75 -2.28 -0.50 -3.45
CA PRO A 75 -3.16 0.38 -4.20
C PRO A 75 -3.79 -0.37 -5.38
N HIS A 76 -5.00 0.02 -5.76
CA HIS A 76 -5.52 -0.35 -7.06
C HIS A 76 -4.62 0.22 -8.15
N LEU A 77 -4.49 -0.48 -9.27
CA LEU A 77 -3.62 -0.08 -10.36
C LEU A 77 -4.44 0.07 -11.62
N LEU A 78 -4.42 1.26 -12.21
CA LEU A 78 -4.95 1.50 -13.54
C LEU A 78 -3.88 1.07 -14.56
N VAL A 79 -4.08 -0.06 -15.20
CA VAL A 79 -3.26 -0.56 -16.30
C VAL A 79 -3.81 0.00 -17.60
N ILE A 80 -2.97 0.67 -18.38
CA ILE A 80 -3.32 1.26 -19.68
C ILE A 80 -2.53 0.55 -20.77
N SER A 81 -3.25 0.03 -21.77
CA SER A 81 -2.69 -0.67 -22.91
C SER A 81 -3.13 -0.06 -24.24
N PRO A 82 -2.28 -0.13 -25.29
CA PRO A 82 -2.70 0.21 -26.63
C PRO A 82 -3.65 -0.87 -27.19
N ARG A 83 -4.57 -0.52 -28.09
CA ARG A 83 -5.60 -1.46 -28.59
C ARG A 83 -5.11 -2.41 -29.67
N ASP A 84 -4.02 -2.07 -30.35
CA ASP A 84 -3.45 -2.77 -31.50
C ASP A 84 -2.45 -3.88 -31.09
N ARG A 85 -2.05 -3.94 -29.82
CA ARG A 85 -1.09 -4.93 -29.32
C ARG A 85 -1.22 -5.15 -27.81
N ILE A 86 -0.79 -6.31 -27.34
CA ILE A 86 -0.80 -6.65 -25.92
C ILE A 86 0.47 -6.09 -25.27
N GLU A 87 0.34 -4.95 -24.60
CA GLU A 87 1.43 -4.26 -23.90
C GLU A 87 0.86 -3.41 -22.75
N SER A 88 1.56 -3.32 -21.62
CA SER A 88 1.27 -2.33 -20.57
C SER A 88 2.04 -1.04 -20.86
N MET A 89 1.37 -0.04 -21.42
CA MET A 89 2.00 1.24 -21.76
C MET A 89 2.23 2.10 -20.51
N ARG A 90 1.29 2.09 -19.58
CA ARG A 90 1.38 2.82 -18.30
C ARG A 90 0.63 2.09 -17.19
N GLU A 91 1.14 2.24 -15.99
CA GLU A 91 0.52 1.77 -14.76
C GLU A 91 0.45 2.94 -13.78
N ILE A 92 -0.75 3.23 -13.27
CA ILE A 92 -0.98 4.37 -12.37
C ILE A 92 -1.60 3.85 -11.08
N ALA A 93 -0.94 4.10 -9.95
CA ALA A 93 -1.49 3.79 -8.63
C ALA A 93 -2.70 4.67 -8.33
N LEU A 94 -3.80 4.02 -7.97
CA LEU A 94 -5.06 4.61 -7.54
C LEU A 94 -5.24 4.44 -6.03
N GLN A 95 -6.22 5.15 -5.47
CA GLN A 95 -6.59 4.99 -4.06
C GLN A 95 -7.16 3.60 -3.80
N GLN A 96 -6.88 3.03 -2.62
CA GLN A 96 -7.33 1.68 -2.22
C GLN A 96 -8.81 1.58 -1.88
N ASN A 97 -9.47 2.71 -1.62
CA ASN A 97 -10.84 2.78 -1.12
C ASN A 97 -11.83 3.20 -2.21
N LEU A 98 -11.56 2.84 -3.47
CA LEU A 98 -12.47 3.11 -4.59
C LEU A 98 -13.58 2.07 -4.63
N SER A 99 -14.82 2.54 -4.78
CA SER A 99 -15.95 1.68 -5.13
C SER A 99 -15.85 1.18 -6.56
N LEU A 100 -16.60 0.12 -6.89
CA LEU A 100 -16.67 -0.42 -8.24
C LEU A 100 -17.11 0.66 -9.25
N GLU A 101 -18.13 1.44 -8.91
CA GLU A 101 -18.64 2.53 -9.76
C GLU A 101 -17.57 3.60 -10.02
N GLU A 102 -16.74 3.93 -9.03
CA GLU A 102 -15.62 4.86 -9.20
C GLU A 102 -14.53 4.28 -10.10
N MET A 103 -14.21 2.99 -9.96
CA MET A 103 -13.25 2.31 -10.84
C MET A 103 -13.73 2.28 -12.29
N GLU A 104 -14.98 1.88 -12.53
CA GLU A 104 -15.61 1.88 -13.87
C GLU A 104 -15.66 3.30 -14.48
N SER A 105 -15.96 4.31 -13.65
CA SER A 105 -15.96 5.71 -14.09
C SER A 105 -14.57 6.20 -14.51
N ILE A 106 -13.51 5.76 -13.82
CA ILE A 106 -12.12 6.05 -14.21
C ILE A 106 -11.79 5.39 -15.55
N GLU A 107 -12.13 4.11 -15.74
CA GLU A 107 -11.92 3.39 -16.99
C GLU A 107 -12.64 4.05 -18.16
N ALA A 108 -13.92 4.39 -18.00
CA ALA A 108 -14.73 5.06 -19.02
C ALA A 108 -14.19 6.44 -19.42
N ARG A 109 -13.50 7.15 -18.51
CA ARG A 109 -12.81 8.41 -18.82
C ARG A 109 -11.55 8.18 -19.63
N VAL A 110 -10.82 7.10 -19.38
CA VAL A 110 -9.58 6.73 -20.08
C VAL A 110 -9.88 6.18 -21.47
N ASP A 111 -11.00 5.46 -21.64
CA ASP A 111 -11.46 4.96 -22.95
C ASP A 111 -11.61 6.07 -24.00
N LYS A 112 -11.94 7.30 -23.57
CA LYS A 112 -12.03 8.49 -24.45
C LYS A 112 -10.70 8.87 -25.11
N LEU A 113 -9.58 8.33 -24.61
CA LEU A 113 -8.24 8.52 -25.16
C LEU A 113 -7.86 7.44 -26.19
N CYS A 114 -8.82 6.62 -26.62
CA CYS A 114 -8.62 5.54 -27.60
C CYS A 114 -7.62 4.44 -27.17
N VAL A 115 -7.38 4.30 -25.87
CA VAL A 115 -6.60 3.23 -25.25
C VAL A 115 -7.53 2.22 -24.58
N SER A 116 -7.03 1.04 -24.22
CA SER A 116 -7.70 0.12 -23.32
C SER A 116 -7.21 0.37 -21.89
N SER A 117 -8.09 0.22 -20.91
CA SER A 117 -7.72 0.36 -19.50
C SER A 117 -8.46 -0.62 -18.61
N LEU A 118 -7.82 -1.06 -17.53
CA LEU A 118 -8.40 -1.90 -16.50
C LEU A 118 -7.83 -1.51 -15.13
N VAL A 119 -8.69 -1.39 -14.14
CA VAL A 119 -8.30 -1.28 -12.74
C VAL A 119 -8.14 -2.68 -12.13
N VAL A 120 -6.98 -2.96 -11.56
CA VAL A 120 -6.67 -4.23 -10.89
C VAL A 120 -6.32 -4.00 -9.43
N GLY A 121 -6.74 -4.89 -8.53
CA GLY A 121 -6.36 -4.91 -7.12
C GLY A 121 -7.17 -5.88 -6.28
#